data_AF-A0A8T4M8P5-F1
#
_entry.id   AF-A0A8T4M8P5-F1
#
_cell.length_a   1.000
_cell.length_b   1.000
_cell.length_c   1.000
_cell.angle_alpha   90.00
_cell.angle_beta   90.00
_cell.angle_gamma   90.00
#
_symmetry.space_group_name_H-M   'P 1'
#
loop_
_entity.id
_entity.type
_entity.pdbx_description
1 polymer ?
#
loop_
_entity_poly.entity_id
_entity_poly.type
_entity_poly.pdbx_seq_one_letter_code
_entity_poly.pdbx_strand_id
1 'polypeptide(L)'
;MKTTKLIFFAGLFIAWAFLATLFIAGFNMVERNSLSNTVSGKNVSNDNSINNNLVLDLNEIAKHNSASDCWMIINNKVYDITPYINSHPGGESVLSR
;
A
#
# COMPACT_ATOMS: atom_id res chain seq x y z
N MET A 1 0.93 -31.80 -42.03
CA MET A 1 0.02 -31.09 -41.11
C MET A 1 0.51 -30.91 -39.67
N LYS A 2 1.67 -31.46 -39.24
CA LYS A 2 2.15 -31.32 -37.85
C LYS A 2 3.07 -30.11 -37.60
N THR A 3 3.81 -29.64 -38.61
CA THR A 3 4.81 -28.56 -38.47
C THR A 3 4.19 -27.16 -38.44
N THR A 4 3.10 -26.94 -39.16
CA THR A 4 2.42 -25.62 -39.17
C THR A 4 1.82 -25.29 -37.81
N LYS A 5 1.23 -26.26 -37.11
CA LYS A 5 0.67 -26.05 -35.76
C LYS A 5 1.73 -25.65 -34.74
N LEU A 6 2.94 -26.22 -34.83
CA LEU A 6 4.05 -25.91 -33.90
C LEU A 6 4.52 -24.45 -34.01
N ILE A 7 4.51 -23.89 -35.22
CA ILE A 7 4.91 -22.49 -35.48
C ILE A 7 3.86 -21.51 -34.92
N PHE A 8 2.57 -21.84 -35.01
CA PHE A 8 1.50 -21.04 -34.40
C PHE A 8 1.59 -21.03 -32.86
N PHE A 9 1.93 -22.16 -32.23
CA PHE A 9 2.11 -22.22 -30.78
C PHE A 9 3.39 -21.51 -30.31
N ALA A 10 4.47 -21.54 -31.10
CA ALA A 10 5.70 -20.82 -30.80
C ALA A 10 5.50 -19.30 -30.83
N GLY A 11 4.74 -18.76 -31.80
CA GLY A 11 4.42 -17.33 -31.88
C GLY A 11 3.57 -16.82 -30.72
N LEU A 12 2.61 -17.62 -30.25
CA LEU A 12 1.75 -17.27 -29.11
C LEU A 12 2.54 -17.22 -27.79
N PHE A 13 3.53 -18.09 -27.62
CA PHE A 13 4.40 -18.10 -26.44
C PHE A 13 5.32 -16.89 -26.38
N ILE A 14 5.82 -16.43 -27.53
CA ILE A 14 6.66 -15.23 -27.63
C ILE A 14 5.85 -13.98 -27.27
N ALA A 15 4.62 -13.83 -27.79
CA ALA A 15 3.75 -12.71 -27.46
C ALA A 15 3.37 -12.68 -25.96
N TRP A 16 3.11 -13.84 -25.36
CA TRP A 16 2.83 -13.95 -23.93
C TRP A 16 4.05 -13.61 -23.07
N ALA A 17 5.26 -14.02 -23.48
CA ALA A 17 6.50 -13.68 -22.78
C ALA A 17 6.78 -12.17 -22.78
N PHE A 18 6.52 -11.46 -23.90
CA PHE A 18 6.65 -10.00 -23.95
C PHE A 18 5.62 -9.26 -23.10
N LEU A 19 4.38 -9.77 -23.02
CA LEU A 19 3.37 -9.19 -22.13
C LEU A 19 3.70 -9.44 -20.65
N ALA A 20 4.23 -10.62 -20.33
CA ALA A 20 4.67 -10.96 -18.97
C ALA A 20 5.84 -10.09 -18.51
N THR A 21 6.82 -9.77 -19.38
CA THR A 21 7.94 -8.88 -19.01
C THR A 21 7.51 -7.43 -18.78
N LEU A 22 6.58 -6.92 -19.60
CA LEU A 22 5.97 -5.60 -19.38
C LEU A 22 5.19 -5.55 -18.06
N PHE A 23 4.52 -6.65 -17.69
CA PHE A 23 3.80 -6.75 -16.42
C PHE A 23 4.75 -6.86 -15.21
N ILE A 24 5.84 -7.63 -15.32
CA ILE A 24 6.87 -7.75 -14.27
C ILE A 24 7.64 -6.43 -14.09
N ALA A 25 7.94 -5.72 -15.17
CA ALA A 25 8.58 -4.40 -15.11
C ALA A 25 7.65 -3.34 -14.49
N GLY A 26 6.33 -3.40 -14.76
CA GLY A 26 5.33 -2.56 -14.11
C GLY A 26 5.11 -2.87 -12.62
N PHE A 27 5.48 -4.07 -12.16
CA PHE A 27 5.37 -4.47 -10.75
C PHE A 27 6.60 -4.06 -9.90
N ASN A 28 7.69 -3.61 -10.52
CA ASN A 28 8.91 -3.17 -9.84
C ASN A 28 8.91 -1.67 -9.50
N MET A 29 7.75 -1.13 -9.08
CA MET A 29 7.73 0.05 -8.22
C MET A 29 6.83 -0.16 -7.01
N VAL A 30 7.02 -1.29 -6.34
CA VAL A 30 6.84 -1.38 -4.89
C VAL A 30 8.23 -1.61 -4.31
N GLU A 31 8.85 -0.50 -3.92
CA GLU A 31 10.01 -0.51 -3.04
C GLU A 31 9.57 -1.16 -1.73
N ARG A 32 9.89 -2.45 -1.56
CA ARG A 32 9.81 -3.08 -0.25
C ARG A 32 10.94 -2.47 0.57
N ASN A 33 10.63 -1.40 1.30
CA ASN A 33 11.42 -1.00 2.47
C ASN A 33 11.39 -2.16 3.46
N SER A 34 12.39 -2.99 3.28
CA SER A 34 12.71 -4.16 4.07
C SER A 34 13.41 -3.68 5.32
N LEU A 35 12.64 -3.39 6.37
CA LEU A 35 13.07 -3.77 7.70
C LEU A 35 11.91 -4.46 8.42
N SER A 36 11.96 -5.77 8.28
CA SER A 36 11.39 -6.74 9.20
C SER A 36 11.75 -6.37 10.64
N ASN A 37 10.74 -6.19 11.50
CA ASN A 37 10.93 -6.41 12.92
C ASN A 37 11.22 -7.91 13.12
N THR A 38 12.49 -8.27 13.11
CA THR A 38 12.99 -9.52 13.72
C THR A 38 12.68 -9.44 15.21
N VAL A 39 11.49 -9.89 15.62
CA VAL A 39 11.19 -10.23 17.00
C VAL A 39 12.00 -11.48 17.34
N SER A 40 13.25 -11.25 17.75
CA SER A 40 14.06 -12.24 18.43
C SER A 40 13.52 -12.39 19.86
N GLY A 41 12.68 -13.42 20.05
CA GLY A 41 12.45 -14.15 21.30
C GLY A 41 12.11 -13.36 22.57
N LYS A 42 10.86 -13.51 23.05
CA LYS A 42 10.57 -14.01 24.41
C LYS A 42 9.06 -14.20 24.64
N ASN A 43 8.70 -15.46 24.85
CA ASN A 43 7.58 -16.05 25.62
C ASN A 43 6.30 -15.24 25.87
N VAL A 44 5.21 -15.85 25.40
CA VAL A 44 3.81 -15.71 25.83
C VAL A 44 3.69 -15.43 27.32
N SER A 45 3.06 -14.30 27.65
CA SER A 45 2.35 -14.09 28.89
C SER A 45 1.01 -13.46 28.53
N ASN A 46 -0.05 -14.13 28.94
CA ASN A 46 -1.45 -13.80 28.75
C ASN A 46 -1.75 -12.45 29.39
N ASP A 47 -1.81 -11.39 28.59
CA ASP A 47 -2.34 -10.10 29.00
C ASP A 47 -3.29 -9.62 27.88
N ASN A 48 -4.59 -9.55 28.19
CA ASN A 48 -5.61 -8.99 27.28
C ASN A 48 -5.50 -7.46 27.22
N SER A 49 -4.28 -6.96 27.01
CA SER A 49 -4.00 -5.58 26.65
C SER A 49 -3.65 -5.59 25.18
N ILE A 50 -4.68 -5.47 24.33
CA ILE A 50 -4.46 -5.22 22.90
C ILE A 50 -3.91 -3.81 22.80
N ASN A 51 -2.60 -3.70 22.97
CA ASN A 51 -1.83 -2.51 22.61
C ASN A 51 -1.92 -2.42 21.10
N ASN A 52 -2.97 -1.79 20.59
CA ASN A 52 -3.19 -1.46 19.18
C ASN A 52 -2.17 -0.41 18.72
N ASN A 53 -0.89 -0.66 18.92
CA ASN A 53 0.17 0.15 18.35
C ASN A 53 0.37 -0.28 16.90
N LEU A 54 -0.58 0.14 16.06
CA LEU A 54 -0.54 -0.08 14.63
C LEU A 54 0.56 0.81 14.05
N VAL A 55 1.66 0.19 13.63
CA VAL A 55 2.73 0.88 12.91
C VAL A 55 2.24 1.11 11.48
N LEU A 56 1.96 2.37 11.15
CA LEU A 56 1.53 2.80 9.84
C LEU A 56 2.71 3.39 9.06
N ASP A 57 2.81 3.05 7.77
CA ASP A 57 3.83 3.59 6.88
C ASP A 57 3.48 5.02 6.48
N LEU A 58 4.48 5.91 6.46
CA LEU A 58 4.29 7.32 6.11
C LEU A 58 3.83 7.49 4.66
N ASN A 59 4.30 6.63 3.75
CA ASN A 59 3.88 6.67 2.36
C ASN A 59 2.42 6.26 2.19
N GLU A 60 1.92 5.39 3.06
CA GLU A 60 0.50 5.03 3.06
C GLU A 60 -0.33 6.21 3.56
N ILE A 61 0.05 6.79 4.70
CA ILE A 61 -0.63 7.96 5.27
C ILE A 61 -0.68 9.13 4.27
N ALA A 62 0.39 9.34 3.50
CA ALA A 62 0.46 10.39 2.49
C ALA A 62 -0.56 10.27 1.34
N LYS A 63 -1.13 9.07 1.11
CA LYS A 63 -2.20 8.87 0.11
C LYS A 63 -3.54 9.43 0.57
N HIS A 64 -3.74 9.58 1.88
CA HIS A 64 -4.98 10.07 2.48
C HIS A 64 -4.94 11.61 2.63
N ASN A 65 -4.91 12.31 1.49
CA ASN A 65 -4.73 13.76 1.42
C ASN A 65 -5.94 14.51 0.81
N SER A 66 -7.12 13.88 0.77
CA SER A 66 -8.32 14.45 0.16
C SER A 66 -9.38 14.79 1.20
N ALA A 67 -10.27 15.75 0.94
CA ALA A 67 -11.31 16.13 1.90
C ALA A 67 -12.26 14.96 2.29
N SER A 68 -12.44 14.01 1.38
CA SER A 68 -13.23 12.78 1.59
C SER A 68 -12.45 11.62 2.22
N ASP A 69 -11.13 11.76 2.34
CA ASP A 69 -10.23 10.75 2.89
C ASP A 69 -8.93 11.45 3.34
N CYS A 70 -8.96 11.98 4.57
CA CYS A 70 -7.93 12.85 5.13
C CYS A 70 -7.40 12.31 6.45
N TRP A 71 -6.13 11.92 6.46
CA TRP A 71 -5.44 11.49 7.68
C TRP A 71 -4.39 12.51 8.09
N MET A 72 -4.25 12.73 9.40
CA MET A 72 -3.32 13.70 9.95
C MET A 72 -2.48 13.09 11.07
N ILE A 73 -1.20 13.46 11.09
CA ILE A 73 -0.26 13.03 12.12
C ILE A 73 -0.15 14.13 13.17
N ILE A 74 -0.55 13.84 14.41
CA ILE A 74 -0.43 14.75 15.56
C ILE A 74 0.29 14.00 16.67
N ASN A 75 1.41 14.54 17.15
CA ASN A 75 2.22 13.92 18.21
C ASN A 75 2.56 12.45 17.94
N ASN A 76 3.04 12.16 16.72
CA ASN A 76 3.41 10.81 16.25
C ASN A 76 2.26 9.79 16.27
N LYS A 77 1.01 10.26 16.30
CA LYS A 77 -0.18 9.42 16.16
C LYS A 77 -0.95 9.82 14.92
N VAL A 78 -1.49 8.83 14.23
CA VAL A 78 -2.30 9.02 13.03
C VAL A 78 -3.77 9.10 13.43
N TYR A 79 -4.45 10.11 12.92
CA TYR A 79 -5.88 10.33 13.12
C TYR A 79 -6.58 10.42 11.78
N ASP A 80 -7.68 9.69 11.64
CA ASP A 80 -8.64 9.93 10.57
C ASP A 80 -9.49 11.14 10.94
N ILE A 81 -9.31 12.24 10.21
CA ILE A 81 -10.02 13.50 10.43
C ILE A 81 -11.09 13.76 9.36
N THR A 82 -11.30 12.82 8.44
CA THR A 82 -12.34 12.87 7.41
C THR A 82 -13.71 13.34 7.93
N PRO A 83 -14.28 12.79 9.03
CA PRO A 83 -15.58 13.27 9.52
C PRO A 83 -15.54 14.68 10.10
N TYR A 84 -14.36 15.17 10.47
CA TYR A 84 -14.17 16.48 11.10
C TYR A 84 -13.95 17.62 10.10
N ILE A 85 -13.54 17.31 8.86
CA ILE A 85 -13.26 18.32 7.82
C ILE A 85 -14.41 19.33 7.67
N ASN A 86 -15.66 18.84 7.61
CA ASN A 86 -16.85 19.69 7.43
C ASN A 86 -17.29 20.44 8.70
N SER A 87 -16.84 19.98 9.87
CA SER A 87 -17.20 20.58 11.17
C SER A 87 -16.09 21.48 11.72
N HIS A 88 -15.03 21.69 10.95
CA HIS A 88 -13.90 22.49 11.37
C HIS A 88 -14.31 23.98 11.50
N PRO A 89 -14.11 24.62 12.68
CA PRO A 89 -14.55 26.01 12.91
C PRO A 89 -13.96 27.05 11.96
N GLY A 90 -12.82 26.74 11.32
CA GLY A 90 -12.18 27.59 10.31
C GLY A 90 -12.63 27.34 8.87
N GLY A 91 -13.57 26.42 8.64
CA GLY A 91 -13.99 25.96 7.32
C GLY A 91 -13.03 24.95 6.69
N GLU A 92 -13.49 24.29 5.61
CA GLU A 92 -12.77 23.25 4.85
C GLU A 92 -11.46 23.77 4.23
N SER A 93 -11.44 25.04 3.83
CA SER A 93 -10.34 25.68 3.09
C SER A 93 -9.00 25.72 3.83
N VAL A 94 -9.01 25.55 5.14
CA VAL A 94 -7.79 25.52 5.97
C VAL A 94 -7.11 24.15 5.94
N LEU A 95 -7.88 23.08 5.69
CA LEU A 95 -7.40 21.69 5.72
C LEU A 95 -7.18 21.12 4.30
N SER A 96 -7.78 21.71 3.27
CA SER A 96 -7.77 21.20 1.89
C SER A 96 -6.67 21.80 0.98
N ARG A 97 -5.55 22.26 1.54
CA ARG A 97 -4.47 22.94 0.80
C ARG A 97 -3.31 22.04 0.39
#